data_AF-A0A1E7EM86-F1
#
_entry.id   AF-A0A1E7EM86-F1
#
_cell.length_a   1.000
_cell.length_b   1.000
_cell.length_c   1.000
_cell.angle_alpha   90.00
_cell.angle_beta   90.00
_cell.angle_gamma   90.00
#
_symmetry.space_group_name_H-M   'P 1'
#
loop_
_entity.id
_entity.type
_entity.pdbx_description
1 polymer ?
#
loop_
_entity_poly.entity_id
_entity_poly.type
_entity_poly.pdbx_seq_one_letter_code
_entity_poly.pdbx_strand_id
1 'polypeptide(L)'
;MNSITAKKYNKSITENIYSIGRRLTVRDSDFKNIETIPRARVPVIKGIYKNANNPHSIDGSLQFDICLLNDIAVANSSLIKEYSEIDPKVRSLMILIKKWTKFHSINSAQDNYLSSYTWMNLVIFYLQCI
;
A
#
# COMPACT_ATOMS: atom_id res chain seq x y z
N MET A 1 -23.44 8.91 -22.33
CA MET A 1 -22.31 8.67 -21.39
C MET A 1 -21.03 8.60 -22.22
N ASN A 2 -20.14 9.59 -22.10
CA ASN A 2 -18.90 9.64 -22.88
C ASN A 2 -17.91 8.59 -22.36
N SER A 3 -17.84 7.45 -23.05
CA SER A 3 -16.81 6.44 -22.83
C SER A 3 -15.42 7.06 -23.07
N ILE A 4 -14.67 7.28 -21.98
CA ILE A 4 -13.28 7.68 -22.05
C ILE A 4 -12.49 6.45 -22.53
N THR A 5 -11.81 6.56 -23.67
CA THR A 5 -10.92 5.49 -24.15
C THR A 5 -9.84 5.18 -23.11
N ALA A 6 -9.50 3.90 -22.90
CA ALA A 6 -8.48 3.47 -21.92
C ALA A 6 -7.15 4.25 -22.04
N LYS A 7 -6.73 4.58 -23.27
CA LYS A 7 -5.54 5.41 -23.53
C LYS A 7 -5.65 6.82 -22.95
N LYS A 8 -6.83 7.45 -23.07
CA LYS A 8 -7.11 8.80 -22.53
C LYS A 8 -7.18 8.78 -21.01
N TYR A 9 -7.76 7.72 -20.43
CA TYR A 9 -7.77 7.51 -18.98
C TYR A 9 -6.34 7.35 -18.42
N ASN A 10 -5.53 6.44 -18.97
CA ASN A 10 -4.16 6.21 -18.52
C ASN A 10 -3.28 7.47 -18.63
N LYS A 11 -3.47 8.25 -19.70
CA LYS A 11 -2.78 9.54 -19.86
C LYS A 11 -3.18 10.52 -18.74
N SER A 12 -4.48 10.64 -18.45
CA SER A 12 -4.97 11.51 -17.38
C SER A 12 -4.46 11.09 -15.99
N ILE A 13 -4.42 9.79 -15.68
CA ILE A 13 -3.85 9.29 -14.41
C ILE A 13 -2.37 9.65 -14.30
N THR A 14 -1.61 9.45 -15.38
CA THR A 14 -0.18 9.79 -15.42
C THR A 14 0.03 11.29 -15.17
N GLU A 15 -0.74 12.15 -15.83
CA GLU A 15 -0.70 13.61 -15.63
C GLU A 15 -1.04 14.00 -14.18
N ASN A 16 -2.05 13.37 -13.58
CA ASN A 16 -2.42 13.59 -12.18
C ASN A 16 -1.32 13.17 -11.21
N ILE A 17 -0.70 12.01 -11.42
CA ILE A 17 0.43 11.52 -10.60
C ILE A 17 1.58 12.54 -10.61
N TYR A 18 1.99 13.02 -11.79
CA TYR A 18 3.05 14.03 -11.88
C TYR A 18 2.64 15.39 -11.30
N SER A 19 1.38 15.80 -11.50
CA SER A 19 0.85 17.05 -10.93
C SER A 19 0.88 17.03 -9.40
N ILE A 20 0.39 15.96 -8.78
CA ILE A 20 0.39 15.77 -7.33
C ILE A 20 1.83 15.65 -6.82
N GLY A 21 2.67 14.85 -7.47
CA GLY A 21 4.08 14.70 -7.11
C GLY A 21 4.79 16.05 -7.02
N ARG A 22 4.67 16.90 -8.05
CA ARG A 22 5.24 18.25 -8.04
C ARG A 22 4.72 19.12 -6.90
N ARG A 23 3.41 19.08 -6.61
CA ARG A 23 2.82 19.84 -5.50
C ARG A 23 3.37 19.40 -4.14
N LEU A 24 3.61 18.10 -3.97
CA LEU A 24 4.23 17.57 -2.75
C LEU A 24 5.71 17.96 -2.65
N THR A 25 6.45 17.93 -3.76
CA THR A 25 7.86 18.35 -3.80
C THR A 25 8.06 19.81 -3.41
N VAL A 26 7.18 20.71 -3.84
CA VAL A 26 7.25 22.15 -3.50
C VAL A 26 6.97 22.39 -2.00
N ARG A 27 6.22 21.50 -1.34
CA ARG A 27 5.99 21.54 0.11
C ARG A 27 7.12 20.83 0.86
N ASP A 28 8.37 21.24 0.59
CA ASP A 28 9.53 20.58 1.19
C ASP A 28 9.43 20.58 2.71
N SER A 29 8.87 21.63 3.32
CA SER A 29 8.72 21.75 4.77
C SER A 29 7.97 20.58 5.39
N ASP A 30 7.06 19.96 4.64
CA ASP A 30 6.20 18.86 5.09
C ASP A 30 6.68 17.50 4.57
N PHE A 31 7.20 17.46 3.35
CA PHE A 31 7.48 16.20 2.64
C PHE A 31 8.93 16.11 2.14
N LYS A 32 9.50 14.91 2.19
CA LYS A 32 10.83 14.59 1.62
C LYS A 32 10.78 13.35 0.74
N ASN A 33 11.76 13.21 -0.15
CA ASN A 33 11.95 12.04 -1.01
C ASN A 33 10.72 11.65 -1.84
N ILE A 34 10.05 12.64 -2.46
CA ILE A 34 8.89 12.38 -3.33
C ILE A 34 9.34 11.67 -4.60
N GLU A 35 8.75 10.51 -4.88
CA GLU A 35 8.99 9.69 -6.07
C GLU A 35 7.65 9.36 -6.75
N THR A 36 7.53 9.65 -8.04
CA THR A 36 6.34 9.30 -8.85
C THR A 36 6.60 8.07 -9.70
N ILE A 37 5.76 7.04 -9.57
CA ILE A 37 5.88 5.76 -10.30
C ILE A 37 4.60 5.51 -11.12
N PRO A 38 4.43 6.21 -12.27
CA PRO A 38 3.19 6.14 -13.04
C PRO A 38 3.05 4.89 -13.92
N ARG A 39 4.13 4.16 -14.18
CA ARG A 39 4.15 3.00 -15.09
C ARG A 39 3.91 1.66 -14.38
N ALA A 40 3.77 1.65 -13.05
CA ALA A 40 3.40 0.44 -12.32
C ALA A 40 1.96 0.03 -12.66
N ARG A 41 1.61 -1.24 -12.40
CA ARG A 41 0.24 -1.75 -12.56
C ARG A 41 -0.79 -0.88 -11.83
N VAL A 42 -0.42 -0.38 -10.64
CA VAL A 42 -1.14 0.66 -9.92
C VAL A 42 -0.21 1.86 -9.79
N PRO A 43 -0.49 2.97 -10.48
CA PRO A 43 0.30 4.19 -10.37
C PRO A 43 0.36 4.70 -8.92
N VAL A 44 1.57 4.99 -8.44
CA VAL A 44 1.80 5.35 -7.04
C VAL A 44 2.76 6.53 -6.92
N ILE A 45 2.55 7.38 -5.91
CA ILE A 45 3.50 8.39 -5.45
C ILE A 45 4.02 7.95 -4.09
N LYS A 46 5.32 7.76 -3.96
CA LYS A 46 5.96 7.44 -2.69
C LYS A 46 6.60 8.69 -2.09
N GLY A 47 6.73 8.72 -0.77
CA GLY A 47 7.42 9.81 -0.11
C GLY A 47 7.50 9.63 1.40
N ILE A 48 8.00 10.66 2.07
CA ILE A 48 8.07 10.70 3.53
C ILE A 48 7.40 11.98 4.01
N TYR A 49 6.46 11.84 4.93
CA TYR A 49 5.84 12.94 5.67
C TYR A 49 6.64 13.19 6.95
N LYS A 50 7.19 14.39 7.11
CA LYS A 50 8.12 14.72 8.21
C LYS A 50 7.42 14.90 9.54
N ASN A 51 6.21 15.47 9.53
CA ASN A 51 5.50 15.90 10.74
C ASN A 51 4.46 14.86 11.20
N ALA A 52 4.81 13.57 11.13
CA ALA A 52 3.88 12.48 11.43
C ALA A 52 3.83 12.13 12.93
N ASN A 53 4.79 12.60 13.72
CA ASN A 53 4.98 12.23 15.13
C ASN A 53 4.99 10.71 15.33
N ASN A 54 5.58 9.98 14.39
CA ASN A 54 5.62 8.53 14.40
C ASN A 54 6.61 8.02 15.46
N PRO A 55 6.16 7.34 16.54
CA PRO A 55 7.04 6.87 17.61
C PRO A 55 7.97 5.73 17.18
N HIS A 56 7.74 5.15 16.00
CA HIS A 56 8.56 4.06 15.45
C HIS A 56 9.67 4.54 14.51
N SER A 57 9.88 5.86 14.41
CA SER A 57 10.93 6.48 13.60
C SER A 57 11.76 7.44 14.45
N ILE A 58 13.06 7.55 14.17
CA ILE A 58 13.98 8.40 14.94
C ILE A 58 13.60 9.88 14.83
N ASP A 59 13.18 10.31 13.64
CA ASP A 59 12.86 11.70 13.30
C ASP A 59 11.36 12.02 13.33
N GLY A 60 10.53 11.10 13.83
CA GLY A 60 9.06 11.26 13.86
C GLY A 60 8.39 11.18 12.48
N SER A 61 9.12 10.81 11.44
CA SER A 61 8.62 10.77 10.06
C SER A 61 7.87 9.47 9.70
N LEU A 62 7.05 9.53 8.65
CA LEU A 62 6.28 8.41 8.15
C LEU A 62 6.43 8.26 6.63
N GLN A 63 6.87 7.09 6.19
CA GLN A 63 6.83 6.71 4.78
C GLN A 63 5.38 6.51 4.33
N PHE A 64 5.04 6.99 3.14
CA PHE A 64 3.71 6.87 2.58
C PHE A 64 3.74 6.52 1.09
N ASP A 65 2.65 5.89 0.66
CA ASP A 65 2.32 5.59 -0.73
C ASP A 65 0.93 6.19 -1.04
N ILE A 66 0.80 7.01 -2.08
CA ILE A 66 -0.46 7.54 -2.60
C ILE A 66 -0.77 6.84 -3.91
N CYS A 67 -1.81 6.01 -3.92
CA CYS A 67 -2.35 5.40 -5.14
C CYS A 67 -3.64 6.12 -5.55
N LEU A 68 -3.82 6.39 -6.85
CA LEU A 68 -5.06 6.96 -7.36
C LEU A 68 -6.05 5.85 -7.76
N LEU A 69 -7.31 5.98 -7.33
CA LEU A 69 -8.45 5.15 -7.78
C LEU A 69 -8.24 3.63 -7.61
N ASN A 70 -7.65 3.22 -6.49
CA ASN A 70 -7.45 1.81 -6.16
C ASN A 70 -8.55 1.28 -5.21
N ASP A 71 -9.81 1.37 -5.65
CA ASP A 71 -10.98 0.99 -4.85
C ASP A 71 -10.96 -0.49 -4.45
N ILE A 72 -10.38 -1.34 -5.30
CA ILE A 72 -10.17 -2.76 -5.02
C ILE A 72 -9.29 -2.95 -3.80
N ALA A 73 -8.22 -2.16 -3.63
CA ALA A 73 -7.36 -2.27 -2.44
C ALA A 73 -8.09 -1.84 -1.17
N VAL A 74 -9.02 -0.89 -1.25
CA VAL A 74 -9.88 -0.50 -0.12
C VAL A 74 -10.77 -1.68 0.28
N ALA A 75 -11.49 -2.27 -0.68
CA ALA A 75 -12.34 -3.43 -0.43
C ALA A 75 -11.56 -4.63 0.13
N ASN A 76 -10.37 -4.92 -0.40
CA ASN A 76 -9.52 -6.01 0.08
C ASN A 76 -9.00 -5.76 1.51
N SER A 77 -8.69 -4.51 1.85
CA SER A 77 -8.27 -4.14 3.21
C SER A 77 -9.41 -4.32 4.20
N SER A 78 -10.63 -3.92 3.82
CA SER A 78 -11.84 -4.19 4.61
C SER A 78 -12.07 -5.68 4.79
N LEU A 79 -11.96 -6.48 3.72
CA LEU A 79 -12.12 -7.93 3.80
C LEU A 79 -11.14 -8.58 4.79
N ILE A 80 -9.85 -8.22 4.73
CA ILE A 80 -8.83 -8.70 5.68
C ILE A 80 -9.17 -8.30 7.11
N LYS A 81 -9.64 -7.06 7.31
CA LYS A 81 -10.05 -6.57 8.62
C LYS A 81 -11.20 -7.42 9.16
N GLU A 82 -12.26 -7.63 8.38
CA GLU A 82 -13.40 -8.45 8.78
C GLU A 82 -12.93 -9.86 9.18
N TYR A 83 -12.10 -10.53 8.38
CA TYR A 83 -11.55 -11.84 8.76
C TYR A 83 -10.78 -11.81 10.08
N SER A 84 -10.02 -10.75 10.34
CA SER A 84 -9.28 -10.60 11.59
C SER A 84 -10.18 -10.35 12.81
N GLU A 85 -11.41 -9.90 12.60
CA GLU A 85 -12.39 -9.60 13.66
C GLU A 85 -13.34 -10.76 13.94
N ILE A 86 -13.44 -11.75 13.03
CA ILE A 86 -14.29 -12.94 13.21
C ILE A 86 -13.90 -13.75 14.45
N ASP A 87 -12.61 -14.04 14.65
CA ASP A 87 -12.12 -14.79 15.81
C ASP A 87 -10.70 -14.31 16.23
N PRO A 88 -10.44 -14.10 17.53
CA PRO A 88 -9.13 -13.65 18.03
C PRO A 88 -7.93 -14.52 17.60
N LYS A 89 -8.14 -15.82 17.36
CA LYS A 89 -7.11 -16.76 16.89
C LYS A 89 -6.71 -16.45 15.45
N VAL A 90 -7.65 -16.02 14.61
CA VAL A 90 -7.37 -15.61 13.22
C VAL A 90 -6.41 -14.42 13.23
N ARG A 91 -6.75 -13.37 13.99
CA ARG A 91 -5.88 -12.20 14.16
C ARG A 91 -4.51 -12.57 14.70
N SER A 92 -4.47 -13.46 15.70
CA SER A 92 -3.21 -13.92 16.32
C SER A 92 -2.32 -14.62 15.30
N LEU A 93 -2.88 -15.52 14.49
CA LEU A 93 -2.15 -16.21 13.42
C LEU A 93 -1.69 -15.25 12.33
N MET A 94 -2.54 -14.31 11.90
CA MET A 94 -2.18 -13.30 10.90
C MET A 94 -1.01 -12.44 11.37
N ILE A 95 -1.02 -11.97 12.62
CA ILE A 95 0.08 -11.20 13.21
C ILE A 95 1.35 -12.05 13.31
N LEU A 96 1.23 -13.31 13.75
CA LEU A 96 2.35 -14.25 13.86
C LEU A 96 3.03 -14.43 12.50
N ILE A 97 2.27 -14.78 11.47
CA ILE A 97 2.79 -14.97 10.10
C ILE A 97 3.36 -13.67 9.54
N LYS A 98 2.72 -12.52 9.79
CA LYS A 98 3.25 -11.22 9.36
C LYS A 98 4.60 -10.90 10.00
N LYS A 99 4.80 -11.24 11.28
CA LYS A 99 6.09 -11.09 11.95
C LYS A 99 7.13 -12.08 11.42
N TRP A 100 6.74 -13.34 11.23
CA TRP A 100 7.61 -14.39 10.72
C TRP A 100 8.13 -14.08 9.31
N THR A 101 7.24 -13.69 8.40
CA THR A 101 7.61 -13.33 7.02
C THR A 101 8.54 -12.10 6.96
N LYS A 102 8.31 -11.11 7.83
CA LYS A 102 9.21 -9.95 7.98
C LYS A 102 10.58 -10.35 8.54
N PHE A 103 10.63 -11.23 9.54
CA PHE A 103 11.89 -11.71 10.13
C PHE A 103 12.76 -12.43 9.09
N HIS A 104 12.14 -13.17 8.18
CA HIS A 104 12.83 -13.85 7.08
C HIS A 104 13.02 -12.98 5.83
N SER A 105 12.53 -11.73 5.81
CA SER A 105 12.60 -10.84 4.65
C SER A 105 11.95 -11.39 3.37
N ILE A 106 10.87 -12.17 3.51
CA ILE A 106 10.15 -12.83 2.40
C ILE A 106 8.77 -12.22 2.15
N ASN A 107 8.57 -10.94 2.50
CA ASN A 107 7.29 -10.24 2.45
C ASN A 107 7.26 -9.06 1.45
N SER A 108 8.17 -9.04 0.48
CA SER A 108 8.37 -7.97 -0.50
C SER A 108 8.19 -8.47 -1.93
N ALA A 109 7.13 -7.99 -2.60
CA ALA A 109 6.89 -8.28 -4.02
C ALA A 109 7.90 -7.61 -4.96
N GLN A 110 8.55 -6.54 -4.51
CA GLN A 110 9.61 -5.87 -5.28
C GLN A 110 10.87 -6.75 -5.34
N ASP A 111 11.09 -7.57 -4.30
CA ASP A 111 12.23 -8.48 -4.19
C ASP A 111 11.90 -9.91 -4.68
N ASN A 112 10.87 -10.06 -5.52
CA ASN A 112 10.37 -11.34 -6.04
C ASN A 112 9.85 -12.34 -4.99
N TYR A 113 9.55 -11.88 -3.77
CA TYR A 113 8.85 -12.69 -2.77
C TYR A 113 7.34 -12.42 -2.77
N LEU A 114 6.59 -13.18 -1.97
CA LEU A 114 5.16 -12.92 -1.80
C LEU A 114 4.95 -11.58 -1.09
N SER A 115 3.95 -10.82 -1.54
CA SER A 115 3.56 -9.59 -0.84
C SER A 115 2.99 -9.89 0.54
N SER A 116 3.07 -8.93 1.45
CA SER A 116 2.42 -9.03 2.77
C SER A 116 0.91 -9.34 2.64
N TYR A 117 0.23 -8.79 1.62
CA TYR A 117 -1.18 -9.08 1.33
C TYR A 117 -1.38 -10.55 0.91
N THR A 118 -0.52 -11.07 0.03
CA THR A 118 -0.57 -12.47 -0.42
C THR A 118 -0.43 -13.44 0.75
N TRP A 119 0.47 -13.15 1.70
CA TRP A 119 0.60 -13.93 2.93
C TRP A 119 -0.68 -13.93 3.77
N MET A 120 -1.38 -12.79 3.88
CA MET A 120 -2.65 -12.74 4.62
C MET A 120 -3.73 -13.59 3.93
N ASN A 121 -3.79 -13.58 2.59
CA ASN A 121 -4.70 -14.45 1.85
C ASN A 121 -4.39 -15.93 2.05
N LEU A 122 -3.11 -16.33 2.11
CA LEU A 122 -2.72 -17.71 2.39
C LEU A 122 -3.16 -18.16 3.79
N VAL A 123 -3.05 -17.28 4.79
CA VAL A 123 -3.55 -17.56 6.15
C VAL A 123 -5.06 -17.74 6.15
N ILE A 124 -5.80 -16.83 5.50
CA ILE A 124 -7.26 -16.92 5.39
C ILE A 124 -7.66 -18.23 4.68
N PHE A 125 -7.01 -18.55 3.56
CA PHE A 125 -7.26 -19.79 2.82
C PHE A 125 -7.01 -21.03 3.67
N TYR A 126 -5.87 -21.11 4.35
CA TYR A 126 -5.57 -22.21 5.25
C TYR A 126 -6.67 -22.42 6.30
N LEU A 127 -7.17 -21.33 6.89
CA LEU A 127 -8.23 -21.36 7.90
C LEU A 127 -9.62 -21.71 7.33
N GLN A 128 -9.85 -21.52 6.04
CA GLN A 128 -11.10 -21.91 5.36
C GLN A 128 -11.12 -23.40 4.96
N CYS A 129 -9.95 -24.03 4.86
CA CYS A 129 -9.81 -25.43 4.44
C CYS A 129 -9.79 -26.42 5.61
N ILE A 130 -9.75 -25.93 6.85
CA ILE A 130 -9.84 -26.73 8.08
C ILE A 130 -11.27 -26.69 8.63
#